data_AF-A0A0X8X338-F1
#
_entry.id   AF-A0A0X8X338-F1
#
_cell.length_a   1.000
_cell.length_b   1.000
_cell.length_c   1.000
_cell.angle_alpha   90.00
_cell.angle_beta   90.00
_cell.angle_gamma   90.00
#
_symmetry.space_group_name_H-M   'P 1'
#
loop_
_entity.id
_entity.type
_entity.pdbx_description
1 polymer ?
#
loop_
_entity_poly.entity_id
_entity_poly.type
_entity_poly.pdbx_seq_one_letter_code
_entity_poly.pdbx_strand_id
1 'polypeptide(L)'
;MLSNRVNQLLYSMGKYIFFIIFILLTVGARAQQKSDSLAYQLQRTKINGMLAQRTQKFGQYSESLAMHTGIFGLQTKKDIRRSNDILIDIIKTDNDIYKQLKILLDFRAFQQTQVQTHSSEVEESKIGYMTTINKLRNEVDQLKTAAQKQEADEEKTIRAFILALAAMLVLVLFLSTRPRKVKEKV
;
A
#
# COMPACT_ATOMS: atom_id res chain seq x y z
N MET A 1 38.05 -10.46 33.58
CA MET A 1 36.72 -11.02 33.24
C MET A 1 35.54 -10.07 33.48
N LEU A 2 35.57 -9.15 34.47
CA LEU A 2 34.45 -8.23 34.72
C LEU A 2 34.22 -7.17 33.62
N SER A 3 35.28 -6.67 32.97
CA SER A 3 35.17 -5.63 31.92
C SER A 3 34.36 -6.08 30.69
N ASN A 4 34.48 -7.34 30.25
CA ASN A 4 33.73 -7.84 29.09
C ASN A 4 32.22 -7.99 29.35
N ARG A 5 31.82 -8.28 30.60
CA ARG A 5 30.38 -8.37 30.95
C ARG A 5 29.71 -7.00 30.97
N VAL A 6 30.41 -5.96 31.42
CA VAL A 6 29.88 -4.58 31.41
C VAL A 6 29.70 -4.07 29.98
N ASN A 7 30.66 -4.34 29.08
CA ASN A 7 30.54 -3.97 27.66
C ASN A 7 29.43 -4.74 26.93
N GLN A 8 29.19 -6.02 27.25
CA GLN A 8 28.05 -6.77 26.71
C GLN A 8 26.70 -6.20 27.18
N LEU A 9 26.60 -5.79 28.45
CA LEU A 9 25.38 -5.19 29.00
C LEU A 9 25.12 -3.80 28.39
N LEU A 10 26.15 -2.98 28.20
CA LEU A 10 26.05 -1.69 27.50
C LEU A 10 25.62 -1.84 26.04
N TYR A 11 26.15 -2.84 25.33
CA TYR A 11 25.76 -3.12 23.94
C TYR A 11 24.32 -3.64 23.84
N SER A 12 23.87 -4.44 24.82
CA SER A 12 22.48 -4.89 24.94
C SER A 12 21.52 -3.72 25.17
N MET A 13 21.85 -2.81 26.11
CA MET A 13 21.08 -1.60 26.39
C MET A 13 20.98 -0.66 25.18
N GLY A 14 22.06 -0.51 24.41
CA GLY A 14 22.05 0.29 23.18
C GLY A 14 21.08 -0.20 22.11
N LYS A 15 20.86 -1.52 22.01
CA LYS A 15 19.89 -2.11 21.07
C LYS A 15 18.44 -1.77 21.42
N TYR A 16 18.10 -1.79 22.71
CA TYR A 16 16.75 -1.42 23.16
C TYR A 16 16.48 0.08 22.96
N ILE A 17 17.50 0.93 23.15
CA ILE A 17 17.39 2.37 22.87
C ILE A 17 17.11 2.61 21.38
N PHE A 18 17.84 1.95 20.48
CA PHE A 18 17.56 2.03 19.03
C PHE A 18 16.17 1.53 18.67
N PHE A 19 15.69 0.46 19.31
CA PHE A 19 14.34 -0.06 19.09
C PHE A 19 13.26 0.92 19.57
N ILE A 20 13.46 1.57 20.71
CA ILE A 20 12.55 2.60 21.25
C ILE A 20 12.54 3.85 20.35
N ILE A 21 13.70 4.29 19.86
CA ILE A 21 13.81 5.40 18.91
C ILE A 21 13.10 5.05 17.60
N PHE A 22 13.26 3.83 17.10
CA PHE A 22 12.54 3.35 15.91
C PHE A 22 11.03 3.35 16.11
N ILE A 23 10.54 2.89 17.27
CA ILE A 23 9.11 2.95 17.61
C ILE A 23 8.63 4.41 17.66
N LEU A 24 9.35 5.30 18.34
CA LEU A 24 8.98 6.72 18.46
C LEU A 24 8.94 7.43 17.10
N LEU A 25 9.85 7.09 16.18
CA LEU A 25 9.87 7.63 14.82
C LEU A 25 8.68 7.13 13.98
N THR A 26 8.22 5.89 14.17
CA THR A 26 7.05 5.35 13.44
C THR A 26 5.72 5.92 13.92
N VAL A 27 5.62 6.35 15.19
CA VAL A 27 4.39 6.95 15.74
C VAL A 27 4.13 8.35 15.15
N GLY A 28 5.19 9.12 14.88
CA GLY A 28 5.07 10.46 14.27
C GLY A 28 4.49 10.47 12.85
N ALA A 29 4.69 9.40 12.08
CA ALA A 29 4.25 9.31 10.68
C ALA A 29 2.72 9.14 10.50
N ARG A 30 1.98 8.77 11.56
CA ARG A 30 0.52 8.55 11.49
C ARG A 30 -0.32 9.81 11.67
N ALA A 31 0.28 10.96 12.02
CA ALA A 31 -0.45 12.21 12.22
C ALA A 31 -0.91 12.85 10.90
N GLN A 32 -0.33 12.50 9.75
CA GLN A 32 -0.56 13.17 8.47
C GLN A 32 -1.83 12.70 7.73
N GLN A 33 -2.47 11.59 8.14
CA GLN A 33 -3.73 11.13 7.53
C GLN A 33 -4.95 12.02 7.83
N LYS A 34 -4.84 13.01 8.72
CA LYS A 34 -5.97 13.85 9.15
C LYS A 34 -6.06 15.23 8.49
N SER A 35 -5.08 15.63 7.68
CA SER A 35 -5.11 16.93 6.98
C SER A 35 -6.35 17.08 6.11
N ASP A 36 -6.69 16.01 5.39
CA ASP A 36 -7.80 15.97 4.43
C ASP A 36 -9.16 16.05 5.14
N SER A 37 -9.24 15.49 6.34
CA SER A 37 -10.42 15.60 7.20
C SER A 37 -10.62 17.04 7.68
N LEU A 38 -9.54 17.75 8.03
CA LEU A 38 -9.62 19.12 8.55
C LEU A 38 -10.10 20.11 7.48
N ALA A 39 -9.55 20.03 6.27
CA ALA A 39 -9.97 20.89 5.15
C ALA A 39 -11.46 20.69 4.81
N TYR A 40 -11.91 19.42 4.79
CA TYR A 40 -13.31 19.07 4.57
C TYR A 40 -14.24 19.64 5.65
N GLN A 41 -13.86 19.53 6.93
CA GLN A 41 -14.66 20.06 8.05
C GLN A 41 -14.72 21.59 8.03
N LEU A 42 -13.62 22.27 7.68
CA LEU A 42 -13.58 23.72 7.53
C LEU A 42 -14.56 24.18 6.44
N GLN A 43 -14.54 23.49 5.29
CA GLN A 43 -15.43 23.78 4.17
C GLN A 43 -16.91 23.60 4.55
N ARG A 44 -17.26 22.52 5.26
CA ARG A 44 -18.63 22.31 5.78
C ARG A 44 -19.07 23.37 6.76
N THR A 45 -18.19 23.77 7.67
CA THR A 45 -18.46 24.83 8.65
C THR A 45 -18.74 26.15 7.95
N LYS A 46 -17.97 26.48 6.92
CA LYS A 46 -18.18 27.66 6.07
C LYS A 46 -19.53 27.61 5.34
N ILE A 47 -19.88 26.47 4.75
CA ILE A 47 -21.19 26.24 4.10
C ILE A 47 -22.34 26.46 5.10
N ASN A 48 -22.25 25.87 6.28
CA ASN A 48 -23.27 26.04 7.33
C ASN A 48 -23.40 27.51 7.77
N GLY A 49 -22.28 28.25 7.84
CA GLY A 49 -22.30 29.68 8.11
C GLY A 49 -23.06 30.48 7.05
N MET A 50 -22.82 30.21 5.76
CA MET A 50 -23.56 30.87 4.67
C MET A 50 -25.04 30.47 4.65
N LEU A 51 -25.36 29.21 4.97
CA LEU A 51 -26.77 28.77 5.09
C LEU A 51 -27.48 29.49 6.23
N ALA A 52 -26.83 29.70 7.37
CA ALA A 52 -27.39 30.48 8.47
C ALA A 52 -27.65 31.94 8.05
N GLN A 53 -26.70 32.57 7.35
CA GLN A 53 -26.86 33.92 6.80
C GLN A 53 -28.02 33.99 5.80
N ARG A 54 -28.15 32.99 4.93
CA ARG A 54 -29.27 32.88 3.97
C ARG A 54 -30.61 32.83 4.70
N THR A 55 -30.72 31.99 5.73
CA THR A 55 -31.95 31.86 6.54
C THR A 55 -32.31 33.19 7.20
N GLN A 56 -31.34 33.91 7.75
CA GLN A 56 -31.56 35.24 8.33
C GLN A 56 -32.07 36.25 7.28
N LYS A 57 -31.42 36.32 6.11
CA LYS A 57 -31.84 37.22 5.01
C LYS A 57 -33.24 36.87 4.49
N PHE A 58 -33.57 35.58 4.43
CA PHE A 58 -34.90 35.14 4.03
C PHE A 58 -35.97 35.57 5.04
N GLY A 59 -35.67 35.54 6.35
CA GLY A 59 -36.52 36.12 7.38
C GLY A 59 -36.76 37.62 7.16
N GLN A 60 -35.70 38.38 6.92
CA GLN A 60 -35.79 39.82 6.62
C GLN A 60 -36.58 40.12 5.35
N TYR A 61 -36.45 39.27 4.33
CA TYR A 61 -37.23 39.36 3.09
C TYR A 61 -38.72 39.15 3.38
N SER A 62 -39.06 38.13 4.17
CA SER A 62 -40.43 37.84 4.58
C SER A 62 -41.04 39.00 5.37
N GLU A 63 -40.29 39.59 6.32
CA GLU A 63 -40.71 40.78 7.04
C GLU A 63 -40.92 41.99 6.11
N SER A 64 -40.02 42.18 5.15
CA SER A 64 -40.11 43.28 4.18
C SER A 64 -41.31 43.15 3.24
N LEU A 65 -41.75 41.92 2.93
CA LEU A 65 -42.97 41.70 2.14
C LEU A 65 -44.24 42.05 2.93
N ALA A 66 -44.23 41.88 4.24
CA ALA A 66 -45.36 42.21 5.11
C ALA A 66 -45.51 43.72 5.37
N MET A 67 -44.50 44.54 5.05
CA MET A 67 -44.55 45.99 5.25
C MET A 67 -45.43 46.69 4.21
N HIS A 68 -46.42 47.44 4.69
CA HIS A 68 -47.35 48.22 3.88
C HIS A 68 -47.39 49.66 4.40
N THR A 69 -46.42 50.48 4.01
CA THR A 69 -46.27 51.84 4.56
C THR A 69 -47.04 52.92 3.78
N GLY A 70 -47.78 52.53 2.74
CA GLY A 70 -48.57 53.45 1.93
C GLY A 70 -49.83 53.95 2.63
N ILE A 71 -50.32 55.11 2.18
CA ILE A 71 -51.47 55.84 2.76
C ILE A 71 -52.77 54.99 2.82
N PHE A 72 -52.86 53.91 2.05
CA PHE A 72 -54.01 52.99 2.03
C PHE A 72 -53.67 51.55 2.44
N GLY A 73 -52.59 51.35 3.20
CA GLY A 73 -52.10 49.99 3.51
C GLY A 73 -51.60 49.26 2.26
N LEU A 74 -51.18 50.01 1.23
CA LEU A 74 -50.53 49.48 0.04
C LEU A 74 -49.01 49.49 0.21
N GLN A 75 -48.33 48.57 -0.45
CA GLN A 75 -46.87 48.62 -0.54
C GLN A 75 -46.44 49.86 -1.34
N THR A 76 -45.47 50.59 -0.80
CA THR A 76 -44.86 51.71 -1.52
C THR A 76 -43.74 51.20 -2.44
N LYS A 77 -43.34 52.03 -3.41
CA LYS A 77 -42.14 51.77 -4.23
C LYS A 77 -40.89 51.55 -3.38
N LYS A 78 -40.79 52.20 -2.21
CA LYS A 78 -39.67 52.04 -1.28
C LYS A 78 -39.69 50.65 -0.63
N ASP A 79 -40.86 50.17 -0.23
CA ASP A 79 -41.05 48.83 0.34
C ASP A 79 -40.66 47.74 -0.67
N ILE A 80 -41.11 47.88 -1.92
CA ILE A 80 -40.78 46.95 -3.01
C ILE A 80 -39.29 46.97 -3.36
N ARG A 81 -38.65 48.15 -3.36
CA ARG A 81 -37.21 48.23 -3.62
C ARG A 81 -36.42 47.51 -2.53
N ARG A 82 -36.78 47.73 -1.26
CA ARG A 82 -36.12 47.09 -0.12
C ARG A 82 -36.23 45.57 -0.19
N SER A 83 -37.40 45.02 -0.48
CA SER A 83 -37.56 43.57 -0.61
C SER A 83 -36.75 43.00 -1.78
N ASN A 84 -36.68 43.72 -2.90
CA ASN A 84 -35.86 43.32 -4.05
C ASN A 84 -34.35 43.35 -3.73
N ASP A 85 -33.88 44.37 -3.03
CA ASP A 85 -32.47 44.46 -2.60
C ASP A 85 -32.08 43.25 -1.72
N ILE A 86 -32.96 42.87 -0.78
CA ILE A 86 -32.76 41.68 0.06
C ILE A 86 -32.76 40.40 -0.80
N LEU A 87 -33.66 40.30 -1.77
CA LEU A 87 -33.73 39.14 -2.68
C LEU A 87 -32.45 38.99 -3.52
N ILE A 88 -31.90 40.09 -4.04
CA ILE A 88 -30.63 40.10 -4.76
C ILE A 88 -29.50 39.57 -3.87
N ASP A 89 -29.47 39.98 -2.60
CA ASP A 89 -28.44 39.53 -1.67
C ASP A 89 -28.61 38.08 -1.24
N ILE A 90 -29.84 37.55 -1.21
CA ILE A 90 -30.10 36.11 -1.06
C ILE A 90 -29.53 35.36 -2.26
N ILE A 91 -29.83 35.79 -3.49
CA ILE A 91 -29.34 35.16 -4.72
C ILE A 91 -27.81 35.14 -4.78
N LYS A 92 -27.14 36.24 -4.40
CA LYS A 92 -25.67 36.26 -4.30
C LYS A 92 -25.15 35.22 -3.30
N THR A 93 -25.78 35.14 -2.13
CA THR A 93 -25.42 34.15 -1.09
C THR A 93 -25.61 32.73 -1.61
N ASP A 94 -26.71 32.47 -2.33
CA ASP A 94 -27.02 31.16 -2.92
C ASP A 94 -25.97 30.77 -3.95
N ASN A 95 -25.58 31.70 -4.83
CA ASN A 95 -24.51 31.47 -5.81
C ASN A 95 -23.18 31.11 -5.14
N ASP A 96 -22.84 31.76 -4.03
CA ASP A 96 -21.61 31.45 -3.29
C ASP A 96 -21.71 30.10 -2.56
N ILE A 97 -22.87 29.77 -1.99
CA ILE A 97 -23.15 28.43 -1.43
C ILE A 97 -22.96 27.36 -2.52
N TYR A 98 -23.52 27.56 -3.72
CA TYR A 98 -23.37 26.62 -4.83
C TYR A 98 -21.90 26.40 -5.22
N LYS A 99 -21.09 27.47 -5.30
CA LYS A 99 -19.65 27.34 -5.57
C LYS A 99 -18.95 26.50 -4.49
N GLN A 100 -19.23 26.74 -3.21
CA GLN A 100 -18.60 26.00 -2.12
C GLN A 100 -19.05 24.53 -2.07
N LEU A 101 -20.32 24.25 -2.41
CA LEU A 101 -20.83 22.88 -2.54
C LEU A 101 -20.17 22.13 -3.69
N LYS A 102 -19.95 22.80 -4.83
CA LYS A 102 -19.23 22.19 -5.97
C LYS A 102 -17.81 21.80 -5.58
N ILE A 103 -17.07 22.69 -4.92
CA ILE A 103 -15.72 22.40 -4.40
C ILE A 103 -15.75 21.18 -3.47
N LEU A 104 -16.74 21.10 -2.58
CA LEU A 104 -16.89 19.97 -1.65
C LEU A 104 -17.17 18.64 -2.39
N LEU A 105 -17.98 18.68 -3.45
CA LEU A 105 -18.30 17.52 -4.27
C LEU A 105 -17.08 17.06 -5.07
N ASP A 106 -16.36 17.98 -5.71
CA ASP A 106 -15.16 17.70 -6.49
C ASP A 106 -14.07 17.08 -5.60
N PHE A 107 -13.90 17.59 -4.37
CA PHE A 107 -12.99 17.01 -3.38
C PHE A 107 -13.36 15.55 -3.04
N ARG A 108 -14.65 15.28 -2.81
CA ARG A 108 -15.12 13.91 -2.51
C ARG A 108 -14.91 12.97 -3.70
N ALA A 109 -15.22 13.44 -4.92
CA ALA A 109 -14.99 12.66 -6.14
C ALA A 109 -13.51 12.34 -6.33
N PHE A 110 -12.63 13.33 -6.10
CA PHE A 110 -11.18 13.13 -6.14
C PHE A 110 -10.69 12.09 -5.13
N GLN A 111 -11.16 12.15 -3.87
CA GLN A 111 -10.84 11.15 -2.86
C GLN A 111 -11.31 9.75 -3.25
N GLN A 112 -12.52 9.63 -3.81
CA GLN A 112 -13.04 8.34 -4.28
C GLN A 112 -12.18 7.76 -5.40
N THR A 113 -11.80 8.59 -6.38
CA THR A 113 -10.90 8.17 -7.47
C THR A 113 -9.55 7.72 -6.93
N GLN A 114 -8.94 8.47 -6.00
CA GLN A 114 -7.67 8.07 -5.39
C GLN A 114 -7.75 6.71 -4.69
N VAL A 115 -8.81 6.47 -3.91
CA VAL A 115 -9.00 5.18 -3.23
C VAL A 115 -9.14 4.04 -4.26
N GLN A 116 -9.88 4.26 -5.34
CA GLN A 116 -10.06 3.27 -6.39
C GLN A 116 -8.75 2.97 -7.13
N THR A 117 -8.02 4.00 -7.54
CA THR A 117 -6.72 3.87 -8.22
C THR A 117 -5.72 3.16 -7.32
N HIS A 118 -5.59 3.58 -6.06
CA HIS A 118 -4.68 2.94 -5.12
C HIS A 118 -5.01 1.46 -4.88
N SER A 119 -6.31 1.13 -4.77
CA SER A 119 -6.74 -0.27 -4.64
C SER A 119 -6.38 -1.09 -5.89
N SER A 120 -6.56 -0.52 -7.08
CA SER A 120 -6.18 -1.16 -8.35
C SER A 120 -4.67 -1.39 -8.46
N GLU A 121 -3.85 -0.40 -8.08
CA GLU A 121 -2.38 -0.51 -8.10
C GLU A 121 -1.87 -1.59 -7.12
N VAL A 122 -2.49 -1.69 -5.95
CA VAL A 122 -2.17 -2.74 -4.95
C VAL A 122 -2.55 -4.12 -5.47
N GLU A 123 -3.72 -4.26 -6.10
CA GLU A 123 -4.17 -5.51 -6.73
C GLU A 123 -3.19 -5.94 -7.85
N GLU A 124 -2.82 -5.02 -8.74
CA GLU A 124 -1.87 -5.27 -9.82
C GLU A 124 -0.49 -5.68 -9.28
N SER A 125 0.01 -4.97 -8.27
CA SER A 125 1.27 -5.30 -7.59
C SER A 125 1.22 -6.69 -6.96
N LYS A 126 0.11 -7.04 -6.30
CA LYS A 126 -0.11 -8.35 -5.70
C LYS A 126 -0.11 -9.46 -6.76
N ILE A 127 -0.76 -9.24 -7.91
CA ILE A 127 -0.73 -10.17 -9.03
C ILE A 127 0.71 -10.34 -9.53
N GLY A 128 1.46 -9.25 -9.72
CA GLY A 128 2.87 -9.29 -10.11
C GLY A 128 3.77 -10.04 -9.13
N TYR A 129 3.54 -9.90 -7.82
CA TYR A 129 4.24 -10.70 -6.82
C TYR A 129 3.86 -12.17 -6.89
N MET A 130 2.57 -12.48 -7.09
CA MET A 130 2.11 -13.86 -7.24
C MET A 130 2.75 -14.55 -8.45
N THR A 131 2.84 -13.87 -9.60
CA THR A 131 3.49 -14.41 -10.79
C THR A 131 4.99 -14.65 -10.55
N THR A 132 5.66 -13.69 -9.90
CA THR A 132 7.08 -13.82 -9.53
C THR A 132 7.31 -14.99 -8.58
N ILE A 133 6.49 -15.14 -7.54
CA ILE A 133 6.55 -16.26 -6.60
C ILE A 133 6.37 -17.59 -7.34
N ASN A 134 5.40 -17.68 -8.25
CA ASN A 134 5.18 -18.90 -9.01
C ASN A 134 6.36 -19.23 -9.94
N LYS A 135 6.98 -18.22 -10.56
CA LYS A 135 8.20 -18.40 -11.35
C LYS A 135 9.35 -18.93 -10.49
N LEU A 136 9.58 -18.33 -9.32
CA LEU A 136 10.61 -18.79 -8.38
C LEU A 136 10.36 -20.22 -7.90
N ARG A 137 9.10 -20.59 -7.63
CA ARG A 137 8.75 -21.97 -7.27
C ARG A 137 9.11 -22.95 -8.39
N ASN A 138 8.75 -22.62 -9.62
CA ASN A 138 9.09 -23.46 -10.78
C ASN A 138 10.61 -23.60 -10.96
N GLU A 139 11.37 -22.51 -10.80
CA GLU A 139 12.84 -22.56 -10.87
C GLU A 139 13.44 -23.43 -9.75
N VAL A 140 12.92 -23.32 -8.52
CA VAL A 140 13.34 -24.17 -7.39
C VAL A 140 13.05 -25.64 -7.68
N ASP A 141 11.87 -25.97 -8.20
CA ASP A 141 11.49 -27.35 -8.53
C ASP A 141 12.36 -27.91 -9.66
N GLN A 142 12.68 -27.10 -10.67
CA GLN A 142 13.60 -27.47 -11.75
C GLN A 142 15.01 -27.72 -11.23
N LEU A 143 15.55 -26.82 -10.39
CA LEU A 143 16.88 -26.98 -9.80
C LEU A 143 16.96 -28.22 -8.92
N LYS A 144 15.92 -28.48 -8.12
CA LYS A 144 15.84 -29.69 -7.28
C LYS A 144 15.80 -30.96 -8.12
N THR A 145 15.04 -30.97 -9.20
CA THR A 145 14.96 -32.11 -10.12
C THR A 145 16.30 -32.33 -10.84
N ALA A 146 16.97 -31.25 -11.27
CA ALA A 146 18.28 -31.31 -11.90
C ALA A 146 19.35 -31.86 -10.93
N ALA A 147 19.36 -31.40 -9.67
CA ALA A 147 20.26 -31.89 -8.64
C ALA A 147 20.03 -33.39 -8.37
N GLN A 148 18.78 -33.82 -8.20
CA GLN A 148 18.45 -35.24 -8.01
C GLN A 148 18.89 -36.11 -9.20
N LYS A 149 18.73 -35.60 -10.42
CA LYS A 149 19.18 -36.31 -11.62
C LYS A 149 20.71 -36.41 -11.67
N GLN A 150 21.41 -35.34 -11.32
CA GLN A 150 22.86 -35.33 -11.25
C GLN A 150 23.39 -36.32 -10.20
N GLU A 151 22.83 -36.32 -8.98
CA GLU A 151 23.19 -37.29 -7.93
C GLU A 151 22.96 -38.72 -8.40
N ALA A 152 21.83 -39.01 -9.05
CA ALA A 152 21.52 -40.33 -9.58
C ALA A 152 22.48 -40.77 -10.70
N ASP A 153 22.93 -39.84 -11.56
CA ASP A 153 23.87 -40.15 -12.64
C ASP A 153 25.31 -40.27 -12.13
N GLU A 154 25.69 -39.53 -11.09
CA GLU A 154 26.95 -39.72 -10.35
C GLU A 154 27.00 -41.09 -9.68
N GLU A 155 25.92 -41.50 -8.99
CA GLU A 155 25.82 -42.84 -8.40
C GLU A 155 25.98 -43.96 -9.43
N LYS A 156 25.33 -43.84 -10.59
CA LYS A 156 25.46 -44.84 -11.68
C LYS A 156 26.89 -44.91 -12.19
N THR A 157 27.51 -43.75 -12.41
CA THR A 157 28.91 -43.65 -12.86
C THR A 157 29.86 -44.31 -11.87
N ILE A 158 29.71 -44.00 -10.57
CA ILE A 158 30.50 -44.60 -9.50
C ILE A 158 30.32 -46.12 -9.45
N ARG A 159 29.07 -46.62 -9.51
CA ARG A 159 28.79 -48.07 -9.53
C ARG A 159 29.42 -48.75 -10.75
N ALA A 160 29.36 -48.12 -11.93
CA ALA A 160 29.98 -48.65 -13.15
C ALA A 160 31.51 -48.72 -13.02
N PHE A 161 32.15 -47.70 -12.46
CA PHE A 161 33.60 -47.72 -12.19
C PHE A 161 33.99 -48.82 -11.19
N ILE A 162 33.23 -49.01 -10.11
CA ILE A 162 33.47 -50.07 -9.13
C ILE A 162 33.38 -51.46 -9.79
N LEU A 163 32.36 -51.70 -10.61
CA LEU A 163 32.19 -52.96 -11.34
C LEU A 163 33.34 -53.20 -12.34
N ALA A 164 33.78 -52.16 -13.06
CA ALA A 164 34.92 -52.26 -13.98
C ALA A 164 36.22 -52.60 -13.25
N LEU A 165 36.48 -51.96 -12.10
CA LEU A 165 37.62 -52.25 -11.24
C LEU A 165 37.60 -53.70 -10.71
N ALA A 166 36.45 -54.16 -10.22
CA ALA A 166 36.27 -55.53 -9.75
C ALA A 166 36.50 -56.56 -10.87
N ALA A 167 35.96 -56.32 -12.06
CA ALA A 167 36.17 -57.18 -13.23
C ALA A 167 37.66 -57.23 -13.64
N MET A 168 38.35 -56.10 -13.60
CA MET A 168 39.79 -56.04 -13.89
C MET A 168 40.61 -56.83 -12.87
N LEU A 169 40.30 -56.73 -11.57
CA LEU A 169 40.95 -57.52 -10.53
C LEU A 169 40.74 -59.03 -10.72
N VAL A 170 39.51 -59.45 -11.02
CA VAL A 170 39.20 -60.86 -11.32
C VAL A 170 40.00 -61.36 -12.53
N LEU A 171 40.11 -60.55 -13.58
CA LEU A 171 40.89 -60.88 -14.77
C LEU A 171 42.38 -61.05 -14.45
N VAL A 172 42.95 -60.15 -13.64
CA VAL A 172 44.36 -60.21 -13.21
C VAL A 172 44.62 -61.46 -12.37
N LEU A 173 43.74 -61.77 -11.40
CA LEU A 173 43.84 -62.98 -10.59
C LEU A 173 43.71 -64.26 -11.44
N PHE A 174 42.82 -64.26 -12.42
CA PHE A 174 42.65 -65.38 -13.36
C PHE A 174 43.88 -65.61 -14.24
N LEU A 175 44.54 -64.53 -14.70
CA LEU A 175 45.77 -64.64 -15.48
C LEU A 175 46.97 -65.08 -14.63
N SER A 176 47.03 -64.67 -13.37
CA SER A 176 48.12 -65.03 -12.44
C SER A 176 48.03 -66.48 -11.95
N THR A 177 46.82 -67.04 -11.92
CA THR A 177 46.56 -68.45 -11.54
C THR A 177 46.72 -69.43 -12.71
N ARG A 178 46.95 -68.95 -13.95
CA ARG A 178 47.30 -69.84 -15.08
C ARG A 178 48.71 -70.42 -14.88
N PRO A 179 48.89 -71.75 -14.84
CA PRO A 179 50.22 -72.34 -14.73
C PRO A 179 51.07 -71.96 -15.95
N ARG A 180 52.20 -71.29 -15.73
CA ARG A 180 53.20 -71.02 -16.77
C ARG A 180 53.72 -72.36 -17.28
N LYS A 181 53.25 -72.81 -18.44
CA LYS A 181 53.92 -73.89 -19.18
C LYS A 181 55.25 -73.34 -19.72
N VAL A 182 56.31 -73.49 -18.94
CA VAL A 182 57.68 -73.29 -19.39
C VAL A 182 57.95 -74.32 -20.48
N LYS A 183 58.06 -73.86 -21.73
CA LYS A 183 58.54 -74.71 -22.83
C LYS A 183 60.05 -74.83 -22.68
N GLU A 184 60.47 -75.97 -22.15
CA GLU A 184 61.86 -76.42 -22.18
C GLU A 184 62.24 -76.68 -23.65
N LYS A 185 63.23 -75.94 -24.16
CA LYS A 185 63.82 -76.17 -25.48
C LYS A 185 64.89 -77.26 -25.33
N VAL A 186 64.75 -78.36 -26.06
CA VAL A 186 65.84 -79.28 -26.41
C VAL A 186 66.40 -78.84 -27.75
#